data_AF-A0AAP3YBM2-F1
#
_entry.id   AF-A0AAP3YBM2-F1
#
_cell.length_a   1.000
_cell.length_b   1.000
_cell.length_c   1.000
_cell.angle_alpha   90.00
_cell.angle_beta   90.00
_cell.angle_gamma   90.00
#
_symmetry.space_group_name_H-M   'P 1'
#
loop_
_entity.id
_entity.type
_entity.pdbx_description
1 polymer ?
#
loop_
_entity_poly.entity_id
_entity_poly.type
_entity_poly.pdbx_seq_one_letter_code
_entity_poly.pdbx_strand_id
1 'polypeptide(L)'
;MEAEQTMVGYVILKGENQAILIPNEKADVKDYENLSEKEIIEKYRSDIVLLGLSQLNNKDDLSKGQKIRIWYKKLNESSPPKTNISKFESI
;
A
#
# COMPACT_ATOMS: atom_id res chain seq x y z
N MET A 1 -1.41 -23.79 6.71
CA MET A 1 -0.59 -22.58 6.51
C MET A 1 -1.30 -21.74 5.47
N GLU A 2 -1.66 -20.49 5.78
CA GLU A 2 -2.21 -19.58 4.75
C GLU A 2 -1.14 -19.35 3.68
N ALA A 3 -1.53 -19.46 2.40
CA ALA A 3 -0.63 -19.17 1.29
C ALA A 3 -0.33 -17.68 1.23
N GLU A 4 0.93 -17.33 0.97
CA GLU A 4 1.31 -15.95 0.75
C GLU A 4 0.77 -15.46 -0.60
N GLN A 5 0.18 -14.28 -0.59
CA GLN A 5 -0.43 -13.63 -1.75
C GLN A 5 0.44 -12.46 -2.18
N THR A 6 0.32 -12.08 -3.46
CA THR A 6 1.03 -10.92 -4.00
C THR A 6 0.07 -9.89 -4.58
N MET A 7 0.41 -8.62 -4.43
CA MET A 7 -0.31 -7.50 -5.04
C MET A 7 0.69 -6.52 -5.63
N VAL A 8 0.36 -5.93 -6.79
CA VAL A 8 1.15 -4.88 -7.42
C VAL A 8 0.40 -3.56 -7.34
N GLY A 9 1.09 -2.49 -6.97
CA GLY A 9 0.48 -1.18 -6.86
C GLY A 9 1.50 -0.04 -6.78
N TYR A 10 0.98 1.18 -6.70
CA TYR A 10 1.76 2.39 -6.49
C TYR A 10 1.69 2.84 -5.04
N VAL A 11 2.84 3.18 -4.46
CA VAL A 11 2.93 3.80 -3.15
C VAL A 11 2.58 5.27 -3.30
N ILE A 12 1.45 5.70 -2.76
CA ILE A 12 1.03 7.11 -2.83
C ILE A 12 1.41 7.90 -1.58
N LEU A 13 1.59 7.22 -0.46
CA LEU A 13 2.07 7.80 0.79
C LEU A 13 2.94 6.80 1.54
N LYS A 14 4.05 7.28 2.10
CA LYS A 14 4.97 6.51 2.94
C LYS A 14 5.14 7.22 4.28
N GLY A 15 4.64 6.59 5.34
CA GLY A 15 4.95 6.93 6.73
C GLY A 15 6.08 6.05 7.26
N GLU A 16 6.36 6.13 8.56
CA GLU A 16 7.45 5.38 9.19
C GLU A 16 7.17 3.87 9.26
N ASN A 17 5.98 3.50 9.72
CA ASN A 17 5.56 2.10 9.91
C ASN A 17 4.32 1.73 9.09
N GLN A 18 3.88 2.64 8.23
CA GLN A 18 2.72 2.45 7.37
C GLN A 18 2.95 3.05 5.98
N ALA A 19 2.29 2.50 4.98
CA ALA A 19 2.19 3.09 3.65
C ALA A 19 0.78 2.93 3.10
N ILE A 20 0.43 3.76 2.13
CA ILE A 20 -0.81 3.62 1.36
C ILE A 20 -0.45 3.17 -0.04
N LEU A 21 -1.04 2.04 -0.45
CA LEU A 21 -0.87 1.43 -1.76
C LEU A 21 -2.16 1.55 -2.55
N ILE A 22 -2.04 1.84 -3.83
CA ILE A 22 -3.15 1.72 -4.78
C ILE A 22 -2.88 0.53 -5.70
N PRO A 23 -3.74 -0.51 -5.70
CA PRO A 23 -3.60 -1.63 -6.63
C PRO A 23 -3.61 -1.13 -8.07
N ASN A 24 -2.73 -1.67 -8.91
CA ASN A 24 -2.46 -1.19 -10.27
C ASN A 24 -3.72 -1.16 -11.17
N GLU A 25 -4.73 -2.00 -10.92
CA GLU A 25 -6.01 -2.00 -11.66
C GLU A 25 -6.86 -0.74 -11.42
N LYS A 26 -6.58 0.00 -10.34
CA LYS A 26 -7.41 1.11 -9.85
C LYS A 26 -6.71 2.47 -9.91
N ALA A 27 -5.45 2.52 -10.33
CA ALA A 27 -4.60 3.69 -10.13
C ALA A 27 -4.51 4.58 -11.38
N ASP A 28 -5.04 5.79 -11.31
CA ASP A 28 -4.48 6.94 -12.05
C ASP A 28 -3.70 7.81 -11.04
N VAL A 29 -2.37 7.69 -11.04
CA VAL A 29 -1.49 8.30 -10.02
C VAL A 29 -1.70 9.82 -9.89
N LYS A 30 -2.13 10.47 -10.98
CA LYS A 30 -2.43 11.91 -11.05
C LYS A 30 -3.56 12.34 -10.11
N ASP A 31 -4.50 11.46 -9.79
CA ASP A 31 -5.63 11.76 -8.91
C ASP A 31 -5.20 12.03 -7.46
N TYR A 32 -3.99 11.58 -7.08
CA TYR A 32 -3.50 11.59 -5.71
C TYR A 32 -2.37 12.60 -5.48
N GLU A 33 -1.78 13.18 -6.54
CA GLU A 33 -0.59 14.03 -6.43
C GLU A 33 -0.82 15.25 -5.52
N ASN A 34 -2.04 15.80 -5.54
CA ASN A 34 -2.41 17.02 -4.81
C ASN A 34 -3.28 16.77 -3.57
N LEU A 35 -3.51 15.51 -3.18
CA LEU A 35 -4.37 15.17 -2.06
C LEU A 35 -3.55 14.88 -0.79
N SER A 36 -4.08 15.31 0.35
CA SER A 36 -3.58 14.91 1.66
C SER A 36 -3.94 13.45 2.00
N GLU A 37 -3.23 12.84 2.95
CA GLU A 37 -3.54 11.47 3.44
C GLU A 37 -5.00 11.31 3.84
N LYS A 38 -5.55 12.28 4.55
CA LYS A 38 -6.93 12.27 5.00
C LYS A 38 -7.90 12.28 3.82
N GLU A 39 -7.68 13.13 2.82
CA GLU A 39 -8.54 13.22 1.63
C GLU A 39 -8.48 11.94 0.79
N ILE A 40 -7.30 11.34 0.68
CA ILE A 40 -7.12 10.06 -0.02
C ILE A 40 -7.94 8.97 0.68
N ILE A 41 -7.82 8.85 2.00
CA ILE A 41 -8.56 7.85 2.78
C ILE A 41 -10.06 8.08 2.67
N GLU A 42 -10.53 9.33 2.77
CA GLU A 42 -11.96 9.65 2.70
C GLU A 42 -12.56 9.37 1.31
N LYS A 43 -11.86 9.76 0.23
CA LYS A 43 -12.36 9.62 -1.15
C LYS A 43 -12.15 8.23 -1.74
N TYR A 44 -11.05 7.57 -1.42
CA TYR A 44 -10.59 6.33 -2.08
C TYR A 44 -10.46 5.14 -1.13
N ARG A 45 -11.12 5.16 0.04
CA ARG A 45 -11.15 4.05 1.02
C ARG A 45 -11.32 2.65 0.43
N SER A 46 -12.08 2.51 -0.66
CA SER A 46 -12.36 1.22 -1.31
C SER A 46 -11.33 0.83 -2.39
N ASP A 47 -10.46 1.78 -2.77
CA ASP A 47 -9.50 1.64 -3.86
C ASP A 47 -8.05 1.63 -3.36
N ILE A 48 -7.83 1.92 -2.09
CA ILE A 48 -6.52 1.88 -1.45
C ILE A 48 -6.39 0.68 -0.50
N VAL A 49 -5.16 0.31 -0.21
CA VAL A 49 -4.79 -0.65 0.83
C VAL A 49 -3.79 0.01 1.77
N LEU A 50 -4.03 -0.10 3.07
CA LEU A 50 -3.06 0.35 4.08
C LEU A 50 -2.09 -0.79 4.41
N LEU A 51 -0.81 -0.52 4.25
CA LEU A 51 0.27 -1.46 4.48
C LEU A 51 0.91 -1.19 5.83
N GLY A 52 1.00 -2.20 6.68
CA GLY A 52 1.84 -2.22 7.86
C GLY A 52 3.26 -2.65 7.49
N LEU A 53 4.24 -1.80 7.81
CA LEU A 53 5.66 -1.98 7.45
C LEU A 53 6.53 -2.37 8.65
N SER A 54 5.94 -2.54 9.83
CA SER A 54 6.68 -2.75 11.09
C SER A 54 7.57 -4.00 11.10
N GLN A 55 7.30 -4.98 10.23
CA GLN A 55 8.07 -6.22 10.11
C GLN A 55 9.19 -6.14 9.05
N LEU A 56 9.31 -5.02 8.33
CA LEU A 56 10.29 -4.85 7.27
C LEU A 56 11.53 -4.13 7.77
N ASN A 57 12.69 -4.76 7.63
CA ASN A 57 13.99 -4.15 7.93
C ASN A 57 14.38 -3.09 6.88
N ASN A 58 13.87 -3.22 5.66
CA ASN A 58 14.19 -2.37 4.51
C ASN A 58 13.06 -1.38 4.15
N LYS A 59 12.18 -1.05 5.09
CA LYS A 59 11.05 -0.14 4.87
C LYS A 59 11.45 1.27 4.39
N ASP A 60 12.70 1.66 4.59
CA ASP A 60 13.23 2.95 4.15
C ASP A 60 13.59 2.99 2.64
N ASP A 61 13.71 1.84 1.99
CA ASP A 61 13.86 1.76 0.53
C ASP A 61 12.53 2.02 -0.21
N LEU A 62 11.41 2.08 0.55
CA LEU A 62 10.08 2.37 0.03
C LEU A 62 9.90 3.88 -0.12
N SER A 63 9.51 4.33 -1.31
CA SER A 63 9.31 5.76 -1.60
C SER A 63 7.95 6.06 -2.22
N LYS A 64 7.47 7.29 -2.02
CA LYS A 64 6.26 7.79 -2.69
C LYS A 64 6.48 7.80 -4.21
N GLY A 65 5.46 7.37 -4.95
CA GLY A 65 5.46 7.24 -6.42
C GLY A 65 6.00 5.91 -6.92
N GLN A 66 6.60 5.10 -6.06
CA GLN A 66 7.20 3.83 -6.46
C GLN A 66 6.14 2.79 -6.81
N LYS A 67 6.35 2.09 -7.93
CA LYS A 67 5.61 0.87 -8.25
C LYS A 67 6.27 -0.30 -7.55
N ILE A 68 5.50 -1.05 -6.77
CA ILE A 68 6.00 -2.18 -6.00
C ILE A 68 5.10 -3.40 -6.14
N ARG A 69 5.69 -4.58 -6.03
CA ARG A 69 5.00 -5.82 -5.63
C ARG A 69 5.15 -5.99 -4.12
N ILE A 70 4.06 -6.35 -3.45
CA ILE A 70 4.05 -6.70 -2.03
C ILE A 70 3.66 -8.16 -1.84
N TRP A 71 4.16 -8.76 -0.76
CA TRP A 71 3.77 -10.09 -0.29
C TRP A 71 3.07 -9.97 1.05
N TYR A 72 1.93 -10.62 1.19
CA TYR A 72 1.10 -10.59 2.40
C TYR A 72 0.33 -11.89 2.58
N LYS A 73 -0.02 -12.23 3.83
CA LYS A 73 -0.78 -13.46 4.11
C LYS A 73 -2.28 -13.25 3.96
N LYS A 74 -2.78 -12.16 4.55
CA LYS A 74 -4.21 -11.87 4.64
C LYS A 74 -4.48 -10.38 4.55
N LEU A 75 -5.51 -10.02 3.78
CA LEU A 75 -6.08 -8.68 3.77
C LEU A 75 -7.19 -8.63 4.84
N ASN A 76 -7.08 -7.71 5.80
CA ASN A 76 -8.09 -7.54 6.82
C ASN A 76 -9.33 -6.86 6.23
N GLU A 77 -10.51 -7.40 6.56
CA GLU A 77 -11.81 -6.86 6.19
C GLU A 77 -12.10 -5.58 6.99
N SER A 78 -11.51 -4.48 6.55
CA SER A 78 -11.71 -3.14 7.09
C SER A 78 -11.91 -2.14 5.95
N SER A 79 -12.26 -0.89 6.29
CA SER A 79 -12.43 0.18 5.30
C SER A 79 -11.59 1.41 5.71
N PRO A 80 -10.39 1.63 5.13
CA PRO A 80 -9.80 0.86 4.02
C PRO A 80 -9.34 -0.54 4.43
N PRO A 81 -9.18 -1.48 3.46
CA PRO A 81 -8.50 -2.75 3.70
C PRO A 81 -7.08 -2.54 4.23
N LYS A 82 -6.65 -3.41 5.15
CA LYS A 82 -5.33 -3.30 5.80
C LYS A 82 -4.59 -4.62 5.75
N THR A 83 -3.27 -4.59 5.59
CA THR A 83 -2.45 -5.80 5.70
C THR A 83 -1.04 -5.49 6.19
N ASN A 84 -0.41 -6.45 6.87
CA ASN A 84 1.03 -6.41 7.14
C ASN A 84 1.75 -7.14 6.02
N ILE A 85 2.80 -6.52 5.48
CA ILE A 85 3.57 -7.11 4.39
C ILE A 85 4.84 -7.78 4.92
N SER A 86 5.20 -8.92 4.34
CA SER A 86 6.41 -9.69 4.66
C SER A 86 7.59 -9.28 3.79
N LYS A 87 7.32 -8.80 2.58
CA LYS A 87 8.31 -8.39 1.59
C LYS A 87 7.71 -7.38 0.62
N PHE A 88 8.56 -6.54 0.04
CA PHE A 88 8.26 -5.82 -1.19
C PHE A 88 9.41 -5.89 -2.19
N GLU A 89 9.10 -5.57 -3.45
CA GLU A 89 10.05 -5.49 -4.57
C GLU A 89 9.64 -4.35 -5.49
N SER A 90 10.59 -3.49 -5.85
CA SER A 90 10.38 -2.43 -6.84
C SER A 90 10.27 -3.01 -8.25
N ILE A 91 9.36 -2.49 -9.07
CA ILE A 91 9.16 -2.90 -10.48
C ILE A 91 9.55 -1.76 -11.41
#